data_AF-A0A7Z9UDG2-F1
#
_entry.id   AF-A0A7Z9UDG2-F1
#
_cell.length_a   1.000
_cell.length_b   1.000
_cell.length_c   1.000
_cell.angle_alpha   90.00
_cell.angle_beta   90.00
_cell.angle_gamma   90.00
#
_symmetry.space_group_name_H-M   'P 1'
#
loop_
_entity.id
_entity.type
_entity.pdbx_description
1 polymer ?
#
loop_
_entity_poly.entity_id
_entity_poly.type
_entity_poly.pdbx_seq_one_letter_code
_entity_poly.pdbx_strand_id
1 'polypeptide(L)'
;MHACRQDTLNGAGITLADGNTIDFIRIQGTPGDAIFGNGVNGATISNCEIANTTNNGSGIADDSATGNWTISGNSITGVNSIGITLTGDTGDNLVARITNNTITNSQAGAIGMTAGSNSTVRAQITGNTMTGTAVPGATLELISANTANFCTDIVNNTNDDAYCFARVGSPAVLEVEQLSQLISINNNSGVVDNNSGGGLFPATEVADGTCGF
;
A
#
# COMPACT_ATOMS: atom_id res chain seq x y z
N MET A 1 -30.96 -11.02 -20.05
CA MET A 1 -30.48 -9.62 -20.08
C MET A 1 -29.34 -9.54 -19.08
N HIS A 2 -28.10 -9.48 -19.56
CA HIS A 2 -26.93 -9.29 -18.71
C HIS A 2 -26.93 -7.80 -18.31
N ALA A 3 -27.16 -7.49 -17.05
CA ALA A 3 -27.02 -6.12 -16.57
C ALA A 3 -25.53 -5.81 -16.50
N CYS A 4 -25.04 -5.03 -17.46
CA CYS A 4 -23.74 -4.38 -17.36
C CYS A 4 -23.87 -3.36 -16.21
N ARG A 5 -23.23 -3.61 -15.07
CA ARG A 5 -23.09 -2.58 -14.02
C ARG A 5 -22.29 -1.43 -14.63
N GLN A 6 -22.84 -0.24 -14.54
CA GLN A 6 -22.26 0.99 -15.07
C GLN A 6 -21.37 1.62 -14.00
N ASP A 7 -20.10 1.83 -14.31
CA ASP A 7 -19.22 2.63 -13.47
C ASP A 7 -19.77 4.06 -13.44
N THR A 8 -20.05 4.59 -12.25
CA THR A 8 -20.58 5.95 -12.08
C THR A 8 -19.43 6.90 -11.80
N LEU A 9 -19.13 7.81 -12.74
CA LEU A 9 -18.27 8.98 -12.49
C LEU A 9 -19.07 10.03 -11.71
N ASN A 10 -19.16 9.88 -10.39
CA ASN A 10 -19.96 10.76 -9.51
C ASN A 10 -19.17 11.95 -8.95
N GLY A 11 -17.99 12.26 -9.50
CA GLY A 11 -17.08 13.24 -8.94
C GLY A 11 -16.45 12.81 -7.61
N ALA A 12 -16.64 11.56 -7.16
CA ALA A 12 -16.10 11.02 -5.92
C ALA A 12 -15.02 9.94 -6.13
N GLY A 13 -14.53 9.75 -7.36
CA GLY A 13 -13.55 8.72 -7.72
C GLY A 13 -14.20 7.52 -8.44
N ILE A 14 -13.48 6.41 -8.54
CA ILE A 14 -13.97 5.14 -9.09
C ILE A 14 -14.14 4.14 -7.95
N THR A 15 -15.36 3.67 -7.75
CA THR A 15 -15.64 2.59 -6.81
C THR A 15 -15.41 1.23 -7.47
N LEU A 16 -14.57 0.41 -6.84
CA LEU A 16 -14.23 -0.93 -7.29
C LEU A 16 -15.29 -1.98 -6.90
N ALA A 17 -15.32 -3.04 -7.70
CA ALA A 17 -15.93 -4.32 -7.37
C ALA A 17 -14.87 -5.43 -7.55
N ASP A 18 -15.16 -6.63 -7.04
CA ASP A 18 -14.26 -7.79 -7.07
C ASP A 18 -13.70 -8.09 -8.46
N GLY A 19 -12.38 -8.26 -8.54
CA GLY A 19 -11.67 -8.63 -9.75
C GLY A 19 -11.61 -7.55 -10.82
N ASN A 20 -12.03 -6.32 -10.53
CA ASN A 20 -12.00 -5.24 -11.50
C ASN A 20 -10.58 -4.96 -12.00
N THR A 21 -10.49 -4.57 -13.27
CA THR A 21 -9.26 -4.04 -13.88
C THR A 21 -9.49 -2.59 -14.28
N ILE A 22 -8.59 -1.71 -13.86
CA ILE A 22 -8.51 -0.32 -14.26
C ILE A 22 -7.14 -0.12 -14.91
N ASP A 23 -7.14 0.39 -16.14
CA ASP A 23 -5.91 0.53 -16.92
C ASP A 23 -5.95 1.80 -17.79
N PHE A 24 -4.83 2.51 -17.88
CA PHE A 24 -4.65 3.69 -18.75
C PHE A 24 -5.64 4.84 -18.55
N ILE A 25 -6.09 5.09 -17.31
CA ILE A 25 -6.96 6.24 -17.01
C ILE A 25 -6.21 7.37 -16.31
N ARG A 26 -6.72 8.60 -16.48
CA ARG A 26 -6.31 9.76 -15.68
C ARG A 26 -7.45 10.19 -14.77
N ILE A 27 -7.16 10.33 -13.48
CA ILE A 27 -8.06 10.88 -12.46
C ILE A 27 -7.38 12.10 -11.84
N GLN A 28 -8.09 13.22 -11.77
CA GLN A 28 -7.53 14.45 -11.24
C GLN A 28 -8.54 15.23 -10.40
N GLY A 29 -8.10 15.75 -9.26
CA GLY A 29 -8.89 16.70 -8.47
C GLY A 29 -10.04 16.07 -7.70
N THR A 30 -10.02 14.75 -7.49
CA THR A 30 -11.11 14.04 -6.80
C THR A 30 -11.21 14.49 -5.34
N PRO A 31 -12.39 14.91 -4.86
CA PRO A 31 -12.70 14.98 -3.44
C PRO A 31 -12.83 13.57 -2.86
N GLY A 32 -11.91 13.19 -1.98
CA GLY A 32 -11.76 11.83 -1.48
C GLY A 32 -10.86 10.96 -2.36
N ASP A 33 -10.94 9.65 -2.16
CA ASP A 33 -10.06 8.67 -2.82
C ASP A 33 -10.30 8.62 -4.34
N ALA A 34 -9.24 8.48 -5.13
CA ALA A 34 -9.40 8.47 -6.60
C ALA A 34 -9.90 7.12 -7.12
N ILE A 35 -9.35 6.01 -6.64
CA ILE A 35 -9.82 4.65 -6.91
C ILE A 35 -9.98 3.96 -5.56
N PHE A 36 -11.18 3.48 -5.24
CA PHE A 36 -11.43 2.94 -3.92
C PHE A 36 -12.39 1.77 -3.89
N GLY A 37 -12.22 0.92 -2.89
CA GLY A 37 -13.12 -0.17 -2.55
C GLY A 37 -13.43 -0.19 -1.06
N ASN A 38 -14.28 -1.14 -0.68
CA ASN A 38 -14.55 -1.50 0.70
C ASN A 38 -14.84 -3.00 0.71
N GLY A 39 -13.84 -3.78 1.08
CA GLY A 39 -13.96 -5.24 1.08
C GLY A 39 -13.72 -5.88 -0.28
N VAL A 40 -12.96 -5.26 -1.20
CA VAL A 40 -12.84 -5.80 -2.57
C VAL A 40 -11.90 -7.00 -2.60
N ASN A 41 -12.39 -8.07 -3.24
CA ASN A 41 -11.63 -9.30 -3.48
C ASN A 41 -10.87 -9.23 -4.79
N GLY A 42 -9.67 -8.68 -4.70
CA GLY A 42 -8.71 -8.53 -5.79
C GLY A 42 -9.05 -7.41 -6.76
N ALA A 43 -8.02 -6.74 -7.26
CA ALA A 43 -8.12 -5.76 -8.33
C ALA A 43 -6.79 -5.66 -9.08
N THR A 44 -6.87 -5.23 -10.34
CA THR A 44 -5.69 -4.83 -11.12
C THR A 44 -5.81 -3.35 -11.46
N ILE A 45 -4.84 -2.54 -11.04
CA ILE A 45 -4.80 -1.10 -11.33
C ILE A 45 -3.44 -0.79 -11.94
N SER A 46 -3.42 -0.46 -13.23
CA SER A 46 -2.18 -0.28 -13.96
C SER A 46 -2.17 0.95 -14.85
N ASN A 47 -0.96 1.49 -15.07
CA ASN A 47 -0.72 2.56 -16.05
C ASN A 47 -1.64 3.79 -15.88
N CYS A 48 -2.13 4.05 -14.68
CA CYS A 48 -3.02 5.17 -14.40
C CYS A 48 -2.22 6.41 -13.97
N GLU A 49 -2.79 7.58 -14.22
CA GLU A 49 -2.33 8.85 -13.67
C GLU A 49 -3.36 9.34 -12.63
N ILE A 50 -2.94 9.51 -11.39
CA ILE A 50 -3.78 9.99 -10.29
C ILE A 50 -3.14 11.25 -9.72
N ALA A 51 -3.88 12.36 -9.70
CA ALA A 51 -3.31 13.64 -9.30
C ALA A 51 -4.24 14.47 -8.42
N ASN A 52 -3.67 15.10 -7.38
CA ASN A 52 -4.29 16.21 -6.64
C ASN A 52 -5.65 15.85 -6.02
N THR A 53 -5.75 14.71 -5.34
CA THR A 53 -6.95 14.42 -4.52
C THR A 53 -7.07 15.44 -3.39
N THR A 54 -8.27 15.61 -2.85
CA THR A 54 -8.57 16.56 -1.76
C THR A 54 -9.37 15.86 -0.65
N ASN A 55 -9.63 16.54 0.46
CA ASN A 55 -10.45 16.03 1.58
C ASN A 55 -9.97 14.67 2.13
N ASN A 56 -8.68 14.58 2.47
CA ASN A 56 -8.01 13.35 2.92
C ASN A 56 -8.08 12.18 1.93
N GLY A 57 -8.23 12.48 0.63
CA GLY A 57 -8.27 11.47 -0.41
C GLY A 57 -6.92 10.82 -0.69
N SER A 58 -6.92 9.51 -0.80
CA SER A 58 -5.80 8.66 -1.22
C SER A 58 -5.81 8.48 -2.74
N GLY A 59 -4.71 7.99 -3.31
CA GLY A 59 -4.69 7.62 -4.73
C GLY A 59 -5.49 6.34 -4.98
N ILE A 60 -5.07 5.26 -4.35
CA ILE A 60 -5.73 3.94 -4.40
C ILE A 60 -5.97 3.50 -2.97
N ALA A 61 -7.22 3.16 -2.62
CA ALA A 61 -7.60 2.79 -1.27
C ALA A 61 -8.51 1.55 -1.23
N ASP A 62 -8.32 0.67 -0.26
CA ASP A 62 -9.36 -0.29 0.10
C ASP A 62 -9.27 -0.65 1.59
N ASP A 63 -10.41 -0.49 2.25
CA ASP A 63 -10.63 -0.92 3.62
C ASP A 63 -11.17 -2.36 3.61
N SER A 64 -10.45 -3.29 4.21
CA SER A 64 -10.75 -4.74 4.22
C SER A 64 -10.47 -5.45 2.88
N ALA A 65 -9.39 -5.07 2.21
CA ALA A 65 -8.94 -5.66 0.95
C ALA A 65 -8.63 -7.16 1.11
N THR A 66 -9.11 -7.97 0.16
CA THR A 66 -8.83 -9.42 0.10
C THR A 66 -8.36 -9.83 -1.29
N GLY A 67 -7.95 -11.10 -1.44
CA GLY A 67 -7.59 -11.67 -2.73
C GLY A 67 -6.26 -11.14 -3.28
N ASN A 68 -6.11 -11.21 -4.60
CA ASN A 68 -4.89 -10.77 -5.28
C ASN A 68 -5.03 -9.36 -5.82
N TRP A 69 -4.19 -8.45 -5.34
CA TRP A 69 -4.10 -7.07 -5.83
C TRP A 69 -2.82 -6.87 -6.62
N THR A 70 -2.95 -6.31 -7.82
CA THR A 70 -1.81 -5.88 -8.64
C THR A 70 -1.95 -4.39 -8.92
N ILE A 71 -1.03 -3.59 -8.37
CA ILE A 71 -0.99 -2.14 -8.53
C ILE A 71 0.34 -1.78 -9.17
N SER A 72 0.34 -1.49 -10.46
CA SER A 72 1.60 -1.41 -11.22
C SER A 72 1.70 -0.31 -12.26
N GLY A 73 2.85 0.36 -12.33
CA GLY A 73 3.11 1.33 -13.40
C GLY A 73 2.28 2.60 -13.31
N ASN A 74 1.72 2.94 -12.14
CA ASN A 74 0.91 4.14 -11.96
C ASN A 74 1.79 5.35 -11.62
N SER A 75 1.33 6.53 -12.04
CA SER A 75 1.86 7.82 -11.61
C SER A 75 0.86 8.46 -10.64
N ILE A 76 1.23 8.58 -9.37
CA ILE A 76 0.39 9.13 -8.31
C ILE A 76 1.08 10.37 -7.74
N THR A 77 0.43 11.53 -7.78
CA THR A 77 1.05 12.79 -7.36
C THR A 77 0.12 13.70 -6.57
N GLY A 78 0.63 14.35 -5.53
CA GLY A 78 -0.08 15.44 -4.86
C GLY A 78 -1.35 14.98 -4.14
N VAL A 79 -1.43 13.72 -3.71
CA VAL A 79 -2.63 13.22 -3.01
C VAL A 79 -2.67 13.72 -1.57
N ASN A 80 -3.86 14.04 -1.07
CA ASN A 80 -4.05 14.66 0.25
C ASN A 80 -3.96 13.69 1.44
N SER A 81 -3.82 12.39 1.16
CA SER A 81 -3.55 11.33 2.15
C SER A 81 -2.39 10.45 1.66
N ILE A 82 -2.60 9.14 1.51
CA ILE A 82 -1.60 8.16 1.10
C ILE A 82 -1.72 7.86 -0.40
N GLY A 83 -0.60 7.64 -1.10
CA GLY A 83 -0.61 7.23 -2.50
C GLY A 83 -1.40 5.93 -2.74
N ILE A 84 -1.01 4.87 -2.05
CA ILE A 84 -1.66 3.56 -2.06
C ILE A 84 -1.88 3.11 -0.62
N THR A 85 -3.11 2.79 -0.23
CA THR A 85 -3.43 2.25 1.09
C THR A 85 -4.29 1.00 0.98
N LEU A 86 -3.87 -0.10 1.61
CA LEU A 86 -4.63 -1.36 1.65
C LEU A 86 -4.66 -1.89 3.08
N THR A 87 -5.85 -2.15 3.60
CA THR A 87 -6.03 -2.73 4.93
C THR A 87 -6.68 -4.09 4.82
N GLY A 88 -6.11 -5.14 5.41
CA GLY A 88 -6.83 -6.39 5.70
C GLY A 88 -7.37 -6.37 7.12
N ASP A 89 -8.58 -6.88 7.35
CA ASP A 89 -9.24 -6.98 8.65
C ASP A 89 -9.67 -8.42 8.97
N THR A 90 -10.82 -8.62 9.60
CA THR A 90 -11.14 -9.88 10.30
C THR A 90 -11.37 -11.02 9.32
N GLY A 91 -10.46 -11.99 9.31
CA GLY A 91 -10.50 -13.18 8.45
C GLY A 91 -9.99 -12.94 7.03
N ASP A 92 -9.51 -11.74 6.74
CA ASP A 92 -9.07 -11.36 5.39
C ASP A 92 -7.77 -12.04 4.99
N ASN A 93 -7.64 -12.34 3.70
CA ASN A 93 -6.41 -12.88 3.11
C ASN A 93 -6.04 -12.05 1.88
N LEU A 94 -5.05 -11.18 2.02
CA LEU A 94 -4.58 -10.25 1.00
C LEU A 94 -3.22 -10.66 0.48
N VAL A 95 -3.07 -10.67 -0.85
CA VAL A 95 -1.79 -10.80 -1.54
C VAL A 95 -1.65 -9.61 -2.48
N ALA A 96 -0.76 -8.67 -2.15
CA ALA A 96 -0.54 -7.46 -2.93
C ALA A 96 0.79 -7.52 -3.70
N ARG A 97 0.78 -7.08 -4.96
CA ARG A 97 1.96 -6.76 -5.76
C ARG A 97 1.90 -5.29 -6.14
N ILE A 98 2.76 -4.48 -5.52
CA ILE A 98 2.83 -3.04 -5.73
C ILE A 98 4.15 -2.76 -6.45
N THR A 99 4.10 -2.57 -7.76
CA THR A 99 5.31 -2.61 -8.59
C THR A 99 5.46 -1.42 -9.53
N ASN A 100 6.67 -0.87 -9.62
CA ASN A 100 7.02 0.15 -10.62
C ASN A 100 6.09 1.39 -10.63
N ASN A 101 5.52 1.76 -9.48
CA ASN A 101 4.73 2.99 -9.37
C ASN A 101 5.64 4.18 -9.08
N THR A 102 5.28 5.35 -9.61
CA THR A 102 5.88 6.63 -9.23
C THR A 102 4.89 7.37 -8.34
N ILE A 103 5.21 7.51 -7.06
CA ILE A 103 4.34 8.11 -6.05
C ILE A 103 5.06 9.30 -5.46
N THR A 104 4.55 10.50 -5.69
CA THR A 104 5.23 11.73 -5.33
C THR A 104 4.34 12.72 -4.61
N ASN A 105 4.90 13.53 -3.73
CA ASN A 105 4.19 14.65 -3.09
C ASN A 105 2.88 14.22 -2.40
N SER A 106 2.84 13.00 -1.84
CA SER A 106 1.70 12.55 -1.05
C SER A 106 1.76 13.21 0.33
N GLN A 107 0.60 13.53 0.92
CA GLN A 107 0.59 14.23 2.20
C GLN A 107 1.09 13.34 3.36
N ALA A 108 0.56 12.11 3.46
CA ALA A 108 0.72 11.26 4.64
C ALA A 108 1.62 10.03 4.44
N GLY A 109 1.89 9.63 3.19
CA GLY A 109 2.72 8.49 2.85
C GLY A 109 2.59 8.11 1.38
N ALA A 110 3.53 7.35 0.85
CA ALA A 110 3.42 6.81 -0.51
C ALA A 110 2.67 5.48 -0.52
N ILE A 111 3.07 4.54 0.33
CA ILE A 111 2.44 3.22 0.46
C ILE A 111 2.19 2.93 1.94
N GLY A 112 0.93 2.70 2.29
CA GLY A 112 0.50 2.24 3.62
C GLY A 112 -0.17 0.88 3.50
N MET A 113 0.18 -0.06 4.37
CA MET A 113 -0.56 -1.32 4.47
C MET A 113 -0.73 -1.75 5.92
N THR A 114 -1.93 -2.23 6.24
CA THR A 114 -2.23 -2.74 7.59
C THR A 114 -2.80 -4.15 7.54
N ALA A 115 -2.24 -5.05 8.34
CA ALA A 115 -2.84 -6.33 8.70
C ALA A 115 -3.52 -6.19 10.07
N GLY A 116 -4.83 -6.03 10.07
CA GLY A 116 -5.67 -5.87 11.26
C GLY A 116 -6.23 -7.19 11.80
N SER A 117 -6.69 -7.16 13.05
CA SER A 117 -7.45 -8.25 13.70
C SER A 117 -6.78 -9.62 13.63
N ASN A 118 -7.22 -10.49 12.72
CA ASN A 118 -6.65 -11.82 12.47
C ASN A 118 -6.46 -12.07 10.96
N SER A 119 -6.26 -11.01 10.18
CA SER A 119 -5.94 -11.07 8.75
C SER A 119 -4.61 -11.78 8.49
N THR A 120 -4.46 -12.22 7.25
CA THR A 120 -3.17 -12.60 6.65
C THR A 120 -2.90 -11.70 5.46
N VAL A 121 -1.81 -10.94 5.50
CA VAL A 121 -1.38 -10.05 4.42
C VAL A 121 -0.01 -10.51 3.93
N ARG A 122 0.15 -10.57 2.61
CA ARG A 122 1.45 -10.75 1.96
C ARG A 122 1.64 -9.67 0.91
N ALA A 123 2.82 -9.05 0.86
CA ALA A 123 3.10 -8.00 -0.11
C ALA A 123 4.45 -8.19 -0.79
N GLN A 124 4.49 -7.94 -2.10
CA GLN A 124 5.72 -7.64 -2.82
C GLN A 124 5.69 -6.18 -3.24
N ILE A 125 6.66 -5.41 -2.76
CA ILE A 125 6.79 -3.98 -3.03
C ILE A 125 8.11 -3.78 -3.76
N THR A 126 8.06 -3.64 -5.10
CA THR A 126 9.29 -3.61 -5.90
C THR A 126 9.34 -2.51 -6.94
N GLY A 127 10.49 -1.87 -7.08
CA GLY A 127 10.76 -0.91 -8.16
C GLY A 127 9.96 0.38 -8.08
N ASN A 128 9.32 0.69 -6.95
CA ASN A 128 8.56 1.94 -6.78
C ASN A 128 9.51 3.11 -6.53
N THR A 129 9.11 4.30 -7.01
CA THR A 129 9.75 5.58 -6.64
C THR A 129 8.79 6.32 -5.73
N MET A 130 9.19 6.55 -4.48
CA MET A 130 8.39 7.14 -3.41
C MET A 130 9.15 8.37 -2.90
N THR A 131 8.73 9.57 -3.31
CA THR A 131 9.49 10.80 -3.00
C THR A 131 8.63 11.99 -2.65
N GLY A 132 9.13 12.87 -1.78
CA GLY A 132 8.51 14.14 -1.47
C GLY A 132 7.25 14.03 -0.61
N THR A 133 7.12 12.96 0.19
CA THR A 133 6.04 12.88 1.18
C THR A 133 6.10 14.09 2.11
N ALA A 134 4.98 14.77 2.32
CA ALA A 134 4.97 16.05 3.05
C ALA A 134 5.13 15.86 4.57
N VAL A 135 4.52 14.81 5.14
CA VAL A 135 4.70 14.41 6.53
C VAL A 135 5.82 13.36 6.59
N PRO A 136 6.99 13.67 7.18
CA PRO A 136 8.12 12.75 7.21
C PRO A 136 7.92 11.62 8.22
N GLY A 137 8.68 10.53 8.05
CA GLY A 137 8.79 9.42 9.00
C GLY A 137 8.03 8.16 8.62
N ALA A 138 7.21 8.19 7.57
CA ALA A 138 6.35 7.07 7.18
C ALA A 138 6.01 7.04 5.68
N THR A 139 6.99 7.31 4.81
CA THR A 139 6.76 7.25 3.34
C THR A 139 6.34 5.85 2.86
N LEU A 140 6.93 4.79 3.42
CA LEU A 140 6.36 3.45 3.36
C LEU A 140 6.07 3.00 4.80
N GLU A 141 4.83 2.64 5.09
CA GLU A 141 4.42 2.19 6.42
C GLU A 141 3.68 0.86 6.36
N LEU A 142 4.20 -0.14 7.10
CA LEU A 142 3.55 -1.45 7.22
C LEU A 142 3.27 -1.76 8.69
N ILE A 143 2.01 -2.04 8.99
CA ILE A 143 1.53 -2.30 10.35
C ILE A 143 0.90 -3.68 10.42
N SER A 144 1.23 -4.44 11.46
CA SER A 144 0.49 -5.64 11.85
C SER A 144 -0.06 -5.46 13.26
N ALA A 145 -1.32 -5.83 13.49
CA ALA A 145 -1.99 -5.62 14.75
C ALA A 145 -2.69 -6.88 15.26
N ASN A 146 -2.95 -6.92 16.57
CA ASN A 146 -3.70 -7.98 17.23
C ASN A 146 -3.06 -9.36 17.02
N THR A 147 -3.71 -10.24 16.25
CA THR A 147 -3.26 -11.61 15.93
C THR A 147 -3.00 -11.79 14.43
N ALA A 148 -2.89 -10.69 13.69
CA ALA A 148 -2.68 -10.71 12.25
C ALA A 148 -1.26 -11.14 11.88
N ASN A 149 -1.13 -11.64 10.66
CA ASN A 149 0.15 -11.98 10.04
C ASN A 149 0.38 -11.09 8.83
N PHE A 150 1.54 -10.45 8.77
CA PHE A 150 1.99 -9.69 7.60
C PHE A 150 3.40 -10.15 7.25
N CYS A 151 3.59 -10.67 6.03
CA CYS A 151 4.92 -10.95 5.46
C CYS A 151 5.15 -10.10 4.20
N THR A 152 6.30 -9.45 4.07
CA THR A 152 6.62 -8.62 2.89
C THR A 152 8.02 -8.89 2.33
N ASP A 153 8.11 -8.81 1.00
CA ASP A 153 9.35 -8.65 0.23
C ASP A 153 9.40 -7.20 -0.31
N ILE A 154 10.55 -6.52 -0.13
CA ILE A 154 10.75 -5.11 -0.49
C ILE A 154 12.12 -4.94 -1.17
N VAL A 155 12.12 -4.74 -2.49
CA VAL A 155 13.36 -4.69 -3.28
C VAL A 155 13.34 -3.61 -4.37
N ASN A 156 14.51 -3.07 -4.69
CA ASN A 156 14.73 -2.13 -5.80
C ASN A 156 13.89 -0.83 -5.77
N ASN A 157 13.32 -0.46 -4.61
CA ASN A 157 12.59 0.80 -4.48
C ASN A 157 13.53 1.99 -4.28
N THR A 158 13.05 3.18 -4.62
CA THR A 158 13.62 4.46 -4.19
C THR A 158 12.66 5.08 -3.18
N ASN A 159 13.12 5.34 -1.96
CA ASN A 159 12.39 6.01 -0.89
C ASN A 159 13.26 7.15 -0.36
N ASP A 160 12.79 8.40 -0.37
CA ASP A 160 13.59 9.54 0.11
C ASP A 160 13.42 9.86 1.61
N ASP A 161 12.69 9.02 2.33
CA ASP A 161 12.37 9.22 3.75
C ASP A 161 12.51 7.89 4.52
N ALA A 162 11.43 7.27 5.00
CA ALA A 162 11.51 6.12 5.89
C ALA A 162 10.71 4.91 5.39
N TYR A 163 11.27 3.73 5.65
CA TYR A 163 10.55 2.46 5.73
C TYR A 163 10.19 2.23 7.20
N CYS A 164 8.91 2.44 7.53
CA CYS A 164 8.37 2.31 8.87
C CYS A 164 7.68 0.96 9.05
N PHE A 165 8.05 0.26 10.11
CA PHE A 165 7.48 -1.03 10.47
C PHE A 165 7.00 -1.01 11.91
N ALA A 166 5.78 -1.51 12.11
CA ALA A 166 5.22 -1.57 13.44
C ALA A 166 4.36 -2.80 13.70
N ARG A 167 4.51 -3.38 14.89
CA ARG A 167 3.59 -4.37 15.42
C ARG A 167 2.84 -3.83 16.64
N VAL A 168 1.52 -3.82 16.54
CA VAL A 168 0.61 -3.37 17.60
C VAL A 168 0.16 -4.58 18.41
N GLY A 169 0.88 -4.81 19.50
CA GLY A 169 0.70 -5.97 20.39
C GLY A 169 1.67 -7.10 20.09
N SER A 170 2.03 -7.86 21.13
CA SER A 170 2.95 -8.99 21.02
C SER A 170 2.47 -10.20 20.20
N PRO A 171 1.16 -10.48 20.02
CA PRO A 171 0.71 -11.59 19.18
C PRO A 171 0.75 -11.30 17.68
N ALA A 172 0.90 -10.04 17.28
CA ALA A 172 0.96 -9.66 15.88
C ALA A 172 2.30 -10.11 15.27
N VAL A 173 2.26 -10.52 14.01
CA VAL A 173 3.42 -10.91 13.23
C VAL A 173 3.60 -9.95 12.07
N LEU A 174 4.79 -9.36 11.97
CA LEU A 174 5.25 -8.58 10.82
C LEU A 174 6.67 -9.08 10.49
N GLU A 175 6.79 -9.71 9.34
CA GLU A 175 8.00 -10.31 8.81
C GLU A 175 8.43 -9.56 7.55
N VAL A 176 9.70 -9.16 7.49
CA VAL A 176 10.28 -8.45 6.37
C VAL A 176 11.48 -9.24 5.87
N GLU A 177 11.46 -9.63 4.60
CA GLU A 177 12.57 -10.33 3.98
C GLU A 177 13.82 -9.44 3.93
N GLN A 178 14.96 -10.02 4.34
CA GLN A 178 16.27 -9.37 4.28
C GLN A 178 16.29 -7.97 4.94
N LEU A 179 15.54 -7.77 6.03
CA LEU A 179 15.36 -6.48 6.70
C LEU A 179 16.70 -5.79 7.05
N SER A 180 17.72 -6.55 7.48
CA SER A 180 19.04 -6.00 7.78
C SER A 180 19.75 -5.41 6.56
N GLN A 181 19.34 -5.81 5.35
CA GLN A 181 19.86 -5.36 4.06
C GLN A 181 18.90 -4.41 3.34
N LEU A 182 17.77 -4.03 3.95
CA LEU A 182 16.67 -3.31 3.30
C LEU A 182 17.14 -2.07 2.53
N ILE A 183 18.03 -1.27 3.12
CA ILE A 183 18.53 -0.06 2.46
C ILE A 183 19.42 -0.39 1.26
N SER A 184 20.32 -1.38 1.37
CA SER A 184 21.24 -1.70 0.28
C SER A 184 20.53 -2.34 -0.92
N ILE A 185 19.48 -3.13 -0.67
CA ILE A 185 18.65 -3.74 -1.73
C ILE A 185 17.62 -2.76 -2.31
N ASN A 186 17.39 -1.60 -1.68
CA ASN A 186 16.50 -0.54 -2.15
C ASN A 186 17.29 0.73 -2.49
N ASN A 187 18.24 0.59 -3.42
CA ASN A 187 18.98 1.69 -4.04
C ASN A 187 19.75 2.61 -3.07
N ASN A 188 20.12 2.10 -1.89
CA ASN A 188 20.71 2.89 -0.80
C ASN A 188 19.87 4.11 -0.42
N SER A 189 18.54 3.96 -0.49
CA SER A 189 17.59 5.05 -0.28
C SER A 189 16.80 4.87 1.01
N GLY A 190 16.50 6.00 1.65
CA GLY A 190 15.69 6.07 2.87
C GLY A 190 16.42 5.64 4.14
N VAL A 191 15.65 5.54 5.23
CA VAL A 191 16.07 5.02 6.53
C VAL A 191 15.10 3.96 7.02
N VAL A 192 15.54 3.09 7.91
CA VAL A 192 14.68 2.08 8.53
C VAL A 192 14.23 2.58 9.90
N ASP A 193 12.92 2.69 10.08
CA ASP A 193 12.28 2.84 11.39
C ASP A 193 11.57 1.52 11.75
N ASN A 194 12.29 0.65 12.45
CA ASN A 194 11.79 -0.68 12.78
C ASN A 194 11.14 -0.74 14.18
N ASN A 195 10.34 0.25 14.56
CA ASN A 195 9.40 0.21 15.69
C ASN A 195 8.55 1.49 15.81
N SER A 196 8.33 2.21 14.70
CA SER A 196 7.57 3.46 14.63
C SER A 196 8.00 4.47 15.71
N GLY A 197 9.28 4.83 15.71
CA GLY A 197 9.84 5.83 16.64
C GLY A 197 10.06 5.31 18.06
N GLY A 198 10.18 4.00 18.25
CA GLY A 198 10.48 3.38 19.55
C GLY A 198 9.27 3.00 20.41
N GLY A 199 8.05 3.23 19.91
CA GLY A 199 6.81 3.03 20.68
C GLY A 199 6.17 1.65 20.55
N LEU A 200 6.52 0.87 19.51
CA LEU A 200 5.86 -0.38 19.14
C LEU A 200 6.83 -1.55 19.04
N PHE A 201 6.30 -2.75 18.81
CA PHE A 201 7.15 -3.92 18.60
C PHE A 201 7.76 -3.89 17.19
N PRO A 202 9.05 -4.23 17.03
CA PRO A 202 9.73 -4.23 15.74
C PRO A 202 9.21 -5.35 14.82
N ALA A 203 9.36 -5.20 13.51
CA ALA A 203 9.28 -6.31 12.57
C ALA A 203 10.43 -7.31 12.79
N THR A 204 10.19 -8.55 12.35
CA THR A 204 11.17 -9.63 12.40
C THR A 204 11.76 -9.84 11.01
N GLU A 205 13.09 -9.98 10.95
CA GLU A 205 13.76 -10.34 9.71
C GLU A 205 13.52 -11.81 9.37
N VAL A 206 13.25 -12.09 8.10
CA VAL A 206 13.18 -13.44 7.54
C VAL A 206 14.04 -13.55 6.28
N ALA A 207 14.30 -14.78 5.84
CA ALA A 207 15.10 -15.03 4.64
C ALA A 207 14.34 -14.65 3.36
N ASP A 208 15.08 -14.31 2.31
CA ASP A 208 14.56 -14.13 0.95
C ASP A 208 13.69 -15.33 0.51
N GLY A 209 12.52 -15.04 -0.06
CA GLY A 209 11.51 -16.00 -0.51
C GLY A 209 10.59 -16.58 0.58
N THR A 210 10.74 -16.18 1.85
CA THR A 210 9.89 -16.67 2.97
C THR A 210 8.42 -16.28 2.79
N CYS A 211 8.15 -15.06 2.33
CA CYS A 211 6.83 -14.52 2.05
C CYS A 211 6.22 -15.07 0.76
N GLY A 212 7.02 -15.78 -0.06
CA GLY A 212 6.56 -16.48 -1.26
C GLY A 212 6.52 -15.61 -2.52
N PHE A 213 7.44 -14.66 -2.64
CA PHE A 213 7.65 -13.82 -3.81
C PHE A 213 9.01 -14.04 -4.47
#